data_AF-A0A842STB1-F1
#
_entry.id   AF-A0A842STB1-F1
#
_cell.length_a   1.000
_cell.length_b   1.000
_cell.length_c   1.000
_cell.angle_alpha   90.00
_cell.angle_beta   90.00
_cell.angle_gamma   90.00
#
_symmetry.space_group_name_H-M   'P 1'
#
loop_
_entity.id
_entity.type
_entity.pdbx_description
1 polymer ?
#
loop_
_entity_poly.entity_id
_entity_poly.type
_entity_poly.pdbx_seq_one_letter_code
_entity_poly.pdbx_strand_id
1 'polypeptide(L)'
;MPRGKKIIIETEVDDDLVDKFRSIDIEGIKKKRNKTERGLSGSIASVFKAAQMLYKQKASEEELEERHDLYSVRSAYEYLKNNGVYISFRAFGGRIERGTIPFVKVGRKRYIPRSVLDDITNTKNDFCTVKEAYEEYKRANPKINFRAFIGRIEKGSIPSVKFGTRRLVPREAIEALTHISDNYHSVSQAIKELRKEGIKIKRNAFERRLDRGRIPHVKIGGRRFIHEDVLKELVGKELRLKK
;
A
#
# COMPACT_ATOMS: atom_id res chain seq x y z
N MET A 1 -28.64 43.49 -2.17
CA MET A 1 -27.42 42.72 -2.52
C MET A 1 -27.74 41.84 -3.72
N PRO A 2 -26.99 41.88 -4.82
CA PRO A 2 -27.30 41.06 -5.98
C PRO A 2 -27.23 39.58 -5.57
N ARG A 3 -28.25 38.81 -5.95
CA ARG A 3 -28.32 37.36 -5.71
C ARG A 3 -27.02 36.74 -6.24
N GLY A 4 -26.24 36.13 -5.35
CA GLY A 4 -24.84 35.78 -5.59
C GLY A 4 -24.65 35.02 -6.90
N LYS A 5 -23.82 35.55 -7.80
CA LYS A 5 -23.42 34.91 -9.06
C LYS A 5 -22.96 33.48 -8.76
N LYS A 6 -23.51 32.50 -9.49
CA LYS A 6 -23.20 31.09 -9.31
C LYS A 6 -21.80 30.83 -9.88
N ILE A 7 -20.82 30.60 -9.00
CA ILE A 7 -19.50 30.11 -9.42
C ILE A 7 -19.62 28.61 -9.70
N ILE A 8 -19.29 28.23 -10.93
CA ILE A 8 -19.11 26.86 -11.37
C ILE A 8 -17.66 26.77 -11.81
N ILE A 9 -16.96 25.73 -11.37
CA ILE A 9 -15.59 25.45 -11.79
C ILE A 9 -15.64 24.55 -13.02
N GLU A 10 -14.89 24.92 -14.05
CA GLU A 10 -14.87 24.23 -15.34
C GLU A 10 -13.70 23.25 -15.46
N THR A 11 -12.66 23.40 -14.64
CA THR A 11 -11.53 22.46 -14.61
C THR A 11 -12.01 21.07 -14.21
N GLU A 12 -11.92 20.13 -15.16
CA GLU A 12 -11.99 18.70 -14.91
C GLU A 12 -10.59 18.16 -14.65
N VAL A 13 -10.47 17.28 -13.66
CA VAL A 13 -9.21 16.63 -13.30
C VAL A 13 -9.43 15.14 -13.39
N ASP A 14 -8.75 14.53 -14.36
CA ASP A 14 -8.65 13.08 -14.49
C ASP A 14 -7.31 12.64 -13.89
N ASP A 15 -7.35 11.70 -12.94
CA ASP A 15 -6.19 11.33 -12.13
C ASP A 15 -6.17 9.82 -11.88
N ASP A 16 -5.41 9.14 -12.74
CA ASP A 16 -5.24 7.69 -12.72
C ASP A 16 -4.82 7.15 -11.34
N LEU A 17 -4.02 7.88 -10.57
CA LEU A 17 -3.55 7.42 -9.26
C LEU A 17 -4.69 7.46 -8.23
N VAL A 18 -5.53 8.48 -8.30
CA VAL A 18 -6.73 8.59 -7.44
C VAL A 18 -7.75 7.50 -7.78
N ASP A 19 -7.94 7.22 -9.06
CA ASP A 19 -8.88 6.20 -9.49
C ASP A 19 -8.36 4.79 -9.20
N LYS A 20 -7.06 4.54 -9.38
CA LYS A 20 -6.40 3.33 -8.88
C LYS A 20 -6.67 3.13 -7.39
N PHE A 21 -6.45 4.16 -6.55
CA PHE A 21 -6.72 4.08 -5.11
C PHE A 21 -8.16 3.67 -4.79
N ARG A 22 -9.14 4.22 -5.51
CA ARG A 22 -10.57 3.90 -5.32
C ARG A 22 -10.91 2.48 -5.77
N SER A 23 -10.22 1.98 -6.79
CA SER A 23 -10.41 0.65 -7.35
C SER A 23 -9.75 -0.48 -6.53
N ILE A 24 -9.00 -0.15 -5.47
CA ILE A 24 -8.32 -1.16 -4.63
C ILE A 24 -9.35 -2.08 -3.97
N ASP A 25 -9.50 -3.29 -4.52
CA ASP A 25 -10.34 -4.34 -3.98
C ASP A 25 -9.59 -5.14 -2.91
N ILE A 26 -9.79 -4.73 -1.65
CA ILE A 26 -9.22 -5.42 -0.47
C ILE A 26 -9.70 -6.87 -0.39
N GLU A 27 -10.96 -7.16 -0.75
CA GLU A 27 -11.50 -8.52 -0.68
C GLU A 27 -10.88 -9.41 -1.77
N GLY A 28 -10.74 -8.89 -2.97
CA GLY A 28 -10.02 -9.53 -4.08
C GLY A 28 -8.59 -9.86 -3.70
N ILE A 29 -7.86 -8.93 -3.07
CA ILE A 29 -6.49 -9.17 -2.58
C ILE A 29 -6.47 -10.29 -1.54
N LYS A 30 -7.40 -10.31 -0.58
CA LYS A 30 -7.50 -11.38 0.42
C LYS A 30 -7.78 -12.74 -0.22
N LYS A 31 -8.70 -12.80 -1.19
CA LYS A 31 -9.03 -14.03 -1.93
C LYS A 31 -7.83 -14.56 -2.71
N LYS A 32 -7.11 -13.67 -3.43
CA LYS A 32 -5.86 -14.00 -4.13
C LYS A 32 -4.83 -14.56 -3.15
N ARG A 33 -4.61 -13.89 -2.00
CA ARG A 33 -3.68 -14.36 -0.98
C ARG A 33 -4.01 -15.76 -0.49
N ASN A 34 -5.27 -16.02 -0.14
CA ASN A 34 -5.71 -17.33 0.33
C ASN A 34 -5.46 -18.43 -0.73
N LYS A 35 -5.63 -18.12 -2.02
CA LYS A 35 -5.32 -19.03 -3.11
C LYS A 35 -3.82 -19.32 -3.19
N THR A 36 -2.98 -18.30 -3.08
CA THR A 36 -1.51 -18.45 -3.06
C THR A 36 -1.06 -19.29 -1.87
N GLU A 37 -1.58 -19.03 -0.67
CA GLU A 37 -1.20 -19.79 0.55
C GLU A 37 -1.59 -21.28 0.46
N ARG A 38 -2.75 -21.59 -0.10
CA ARG A 38 -3.15 -22.98 -0.38
C ARG A 38 -2.24 -23.62 -1.43
N GLY A 39 -1.91 -22.90 -2.49
CA GLY A 39 -0.98 -23.34 -3.53
C GLY A 39 0.43 -23.63 -2.99
N LEU A 40 0.95 -22.74 -2.13
CA LEU A 40 2.23 -22.93 -1.45
C LEU A 40 2.21 -24.17 -0.56
N SER A 41 1.15 -24.35 0.22
CA SER A 41 1.01 -25.51 1.10
C SER A 41 1.00 -26.84 0.30
N GLY A 42 0.31 -26.87 -0.84
CA GLY A 42 0.33 -28.00 -1.77
C GLY A 42 1.71 -28.26 -2.37
N SER A 43 2.38 -27.20 -2.85
CA SER A 43 3.74 -27.27 -3.43
C SER A 43 4.77 -27.78 -2.42
N ILE A 44 4.74 -27.26 -1.19
CA ILE A 44 5.64 -27.69 -0.10
C ILE A 44 5.47 -29.19 0.18
N ALA A 45 4.23 -29.71 0.16
CA ALA A 45 3.98 -31.13 0.39
C ALA A 45 4.53 -32.03 -0.73
N SER A 46 4.40 -31.62 -1.99
CA SER A 46 5.00 -32.35 -3.12
C SER A 46 6.53 -32.30 -3.08
N VAL A 47 7.09 -31.13 -2.80
CA VAL A 47 8.55 -30.94 -2.70
C VAL A 47 9.12 -31.75 -1.53
N PHE A 48 8.43 -31.82 -0.39
CA PHE A 48 8.84 -32.66 0.74
C PHE A 48 8.94 -34.14 0.37
N LYS A 49 7.96 -34.68 -0.37
CA LYS A 49 8.00 -36.08 -0.82
C LYS A 49 9.18 -36.35 -1.76
N ALA A 50 9.41 -35.46 -2.73
CA ALA A 50 10.54 -35.57 -3.65
C ALA A 50 11.88 -35.50 -2.91
N ALA A 51 12.03 -34.55 -1.99
CA ALA A 51 13.24 -34.36 -1.21
C ALA A 51 13.57 -35.55 -0.30
N GLN A 52 12.55 -36.17 0.31
CA GLN A 52 12.76 -37.40 1.09
C GLN A 52 13.25 -38.58 0.23
N MET A 53 12.76 -38.71 -1.02
CA MET A 53 13.23 -39.76 -1.92
C MET A 53 14.70 -39.56 -2.31
N LEU A 54 15.09 -38.33 -2.63
CA LEU A 54 16.46 -38.00 -3.01
C LEU A 54 17.44 -38.15 -1.86
N TYR A 55 17.02 -37.80 -0.64
CA TYR A 55 17.83 -38.04 0.54
C TYR A 55 18.11 -39.52 0.76
N LYS A 56 17.12 -40.39 0.52
CA LYS A 56 17.34 -41.85 0.53
C LYS A 56 18.31 -42.30 -0.57
N GLN A 57 18.37 -41.58 -1.69
CA GLN A 57 19.29 -41.80 -2.80
C GLN A 57 20.67 -41.12 -2.62
N LYS A 58 20.92 -40.46 -1.48
CA LYS A 58 22.16 -39.71 -1.18
C LYS A 58 22.49 -38.58 -2.16
N ALA A 59 21.46 -37.91 -2.70
CA ALA A 59 21.65 -36.72 -3.53
C ALA A 59 22.44 -35.61 -2.81
N SER A 60 23.22 -34.84 -3.58
CA SER A 60 24.00 -33.71 -3.05
C SER A 60 23.11 -32.48 -2.76
N GLU A 61 23.64 -31.49 -2.03
CA GLU A 61 22.90 -30.24 -1.79
C GLU A 61 22.68 -29.43 -3.07
N GLU A 62 23.65 -29.45 -3.99
CA GLU A 62 23.54 -28.80 -5.29
C GLU A 62 22.44 -29.43 -6.13
N GLU A 63 22.30 -30.77 -6.12
CA GLU A 63 21.22 -31.45 -6.83
C GLU A 63 19.84 -31.10 -6.29
N LEU A 64 19.70 -30.91 -4.97
CA LEU A 64 18.45 -30.47 -4.36
C LEU A 64 18.10 -29.03 -4.75
N GLU A 65 19.11 -28.15 -4.84
CA GLU A 65 18.90 -26.74 -5.21
C GLU A 65 18.57 -26.60 -6.70
N GLU A 66 19.36 -27.21 -7.59
CA GLU A 66 19.21 -27.04 -9.05
C GLU A 66 18.04 -27.84 -9.65
N ARG A 67 17.80 -29.08 -9.19
CA ARG A 67 16.78 -29.95 -9.81
C ARG A 67 15.40 -29.86 -9.15
N HIS A 68 15.35 -29.43 -7.88
CA HIS A 68 14.12 -29.49 -7.08
C HIS A 68 13.76 -28.16 -6.42
N ASP A 69 14.44 -27.07 -6.78
CA ASP A 69 14.17 -25.72 -6.31
C ASP A 69 14.16 -25.63 -4.76
N LEU A 70 15.04 -26.41 -4.12
CA LEU A 70 15.17 -26.48 -2.66
C LEU A 70 16.44 -25.81 -2.17
N TYR A 71 16.27 -24.60 -1.66
CA TYR A 71 17.39 -23.79 -1.23
C TYR A 71 17.79 -24.13 0.20
N SER A 72 19.10 -24.25 0.45
CA SER A 72 19.62 -24.28 1.82
C SER A 72 19.28 -22.97 2.55
N VAL A 73 19.34 -22.94 3.89
CA VAL A 73 19.10 -21.70 4.65
C VAL A 73 20.05 -20.58 4.20
N ARG A 74 21.30 -20.90 3.83
CA ARG A 74 22.25 -19.90 3.35
C ARG A 74 21.88 -19.41 1.95
N SER A 75 21.63 -20.33 1.01
CA SER A 75 21.27 -20.00 -0.36
C SER A 75 19.96 -19.19 -0.42
N ALA A 76 18.97 -19.58 0.37
CA ALA A 76 17.70 -18.88 0.47
C ALA A 76 17.83 -17.45 1.01
N TYR A 77 18.75 -17.24 1.97
CA TYR A 77 19.04 -15.90 2.48
C TYR A 77 19.67 -15.01 1.40
N GLU A 78 20.67 -15.52 0.67
CA GLU A 78 21.30 -14.77 -0.41
C GLU A 78 20.31 -14.50 -1.55
N TYR A 79 19.43 -15.46 -1.87
CA TYR A 79 18.35 -15.26 -2.84
C TYR A 79 17.45 -14.08 -2.45
N LEU A 80 16.97 -14.04 -1.20
CA LEU A 80 16.13 -12.95 -0.72
C LEU A 80 16.86 -11.60 -0.74
N LYS A 81 18.13 -11.58 -0.33
CA LYS A 81 18.96 -10.36 -0.34
C LYS A 81 19.18 -9.83 -1.76
N ASN A 82 19.47 -10.71 -2.72
CA ASN A 82 19.66 -10.34 -4.13
C ASN A 82 18.36 -9.84 -4.77
N ASN A 83 17.21 -10.29 -4.28
CA ASN A 83 15.88 -9.84 -4.70
C ASN A 83 15.33 -8.68 -3.82
N GLY A 84 16.20 -7.91 -3.15
CA GLY A 84 15.82 -6.68 -2.44
C GLY A 84 15.11 -6.87 -1.10
N VAL A 85 15.07 -8.09 -0.56
CA VAL A 85 14.52 -8.39 0.78
C VAL A 85 15.66 -8.35 1.80
N TYR A 86 15.93 -7.14 2.32
CA TYR A 86 16.97 -6.93 3.32
C TYR A 86 16.49 -7.29 4.73
N ILE A 87 16.81 -8.49 5.17
CA ILE A 87 16.66 -8.96 6.55
C ILE A 87 18.02 -9.41 7.06
N SER A 88 18.28 -9.30 8.37
CA SER A 88 19.53 -9.88 8.91
C SER A 88 19.44 -11.40 8.91
N PHE A 89 20.58 -12.08 8.71
CA PHE A 89 20.64 -13.55 8.71
C PHE A 89 20.05 -14.15 10.00
N ARG A 90 20.33 -13.51 11.15
CA ARG A 90 19.75 -13.89 12.45
C ARG A 90 18.23 -13.78 12.47
N ALA A 91 17.67 -12.69 11.95
CA ALA A 91 16.22 -12.51 11.89
C ALA A 91 15.56 -13.48 10.90
N PHE A 92 16.25 -13.81 9.80
CA PHE A 92 15.81 -14.81 8.84
C PHE A 92 15.74 -16.20 9.48
N GLY A 93 16.83 -16.65 10.12
CA GLY A 93 16.88 -17.93 10.85
C GLY A 93 15.77 -18.02 11.91
N GLY A 94 15.60 -16.97 12.72
CA GLY A 94 14.53 -16.94 13.72
C GLY A 94 13.11 -17.00 13.13
N ARG A 95 12.88 -16.52 11.90
CA ARG A 95 11.57 -16.64 11.22
C ARG A 95 11.31 -18.05 10.70
N ILE A 96 12.35 -18.77 10.28
CA ILE A 96 12.28 -20.18 9.91
C ILE A 96 11.96 -21.02 11.15
N GLU A 97 12.67 -20.78 12.26
CA GLU A 97 12.44 -21.50 13.52
C GLU A 97 11.03 -21.31 14.08
N ARG A 98 10.48 -20.11 13.97
CA ARG A 98 9.09 -19.80 14.37
C ARG A 98 8.03 -20.27 13.38
N GLY A 99 8.43 -20.89 12.26
CA GLY A 99 7.51 -21.35 11.21
C GLY A 99 6.81 -20.24 10.43
N THR A 100 7.27 -18.99 10.54
CA THR A 100 6.73 -17.88 9.73
C THR A 100 7.19 -17.96 8.28
N ILE A 101 8.39 -18.52 8.06
CA ILE A 101 8.87 -18.90 6.74
C ILE A 101 8.73 -20.42 6.65
N PRO A 102 7.81 -20.93 5.81
CA PRO A 102 7.66 -22.37 5.61
C PRO A 102 8.96 -23.00 5.13
N PHE A 103 9.29 -24.17 5.67
CA PHE A 103 10.48 -24.92 5.31
C PHE A 103 10.16 -26.42 5.27
N VAL A 104 11.02 -27.15 4.57
CA VAL A 104 11.02 -28.60 4.46
C VAL A 104 12.23 -29.12 5.24
N LYS A 105 12.02 -30.07 6.14
CA LYS A 105 13.13 -30.74 6.85
C LYS A 105 13.50 -32.03 6.13
N VAL A 106 14.73 -32.12 5.66
CA VAL A 106 15.28 -33.29 4.96
C VAL A 106 16.47 -33.79 5.77
N GLY A 107 16.32 -34.98 6.37
CA GLY A 107 17.26 -35.47 7.37
C GLY A 107 17.38 -34.50 8.56
N ARG A 108 18.60 -33.98 8.79
CA ARG A 108 18.88 -33.00 9.85
C ARG A 108 18.87 -31.54 9.37
N LYS A 109 18.82 -31.30 8.05
CA LYS A 109 18.91 -29.97 7.44
C LYS A 109 17.53 -29.44 7.07
N ARG A 110 17.42 -28.10 7.00
CA ARG A 110 16.20 -27.39 6.58
C ARG A 110 16.44 -26.77 5.22
N TYR A 111 15.48 -26.94 4.33
CA TYR A 111 15.47 -26.37 2.99
C TYR A 111 14.20 -25.55 2.79
N ILE A 112 14.28 -24.53 1.94
CA ILE A 112 13.19 -23.60 1.68
C ILE A 112 12.86 -23.69 0.20
N PRO A 113 11.63 -24.09 -0.17
CA PRO A 113 11.23 -24.14 -1.56
C PRO A 113 11.27 -22.75 -2.20
N ARG A 114 11.73 -22.68 -3.45
CA ARG A 114 11.79 -21.43 -4.22
C ARG A 114 10.46 -20.69 -4.25
N SER A 115 9.35 -21.41 -4.39
CA SER A 115 8.01 -20.82 -4.40
C SER A 115 7.71 -20.00 -3.13
N VAL A 116 8.27 -20.38 -1.99
CA VAL A 116 8.15 -19.62 -0.73
C VAL A 116 8.99 -18.33 -0.79
N LEU A 117 10.18 -18.39 -1.38
CA LEU A 117 11.04 -17.22 -1.56
C LEU A 117 10.43 -16.22 -2.56
N ASP A 118 9.87 -16.73 -3.65
CA ASP A 118 9.15 -15.95 -4.65
C ASP A 118 7.91 -15.28 -4.05
N ASP A 119 7.17 -15.97 -3.18
CA ASP A 119 6.03 -15.37 -2.47
C ASP A 119 6.46 -14.21 -1.57
N ILE A 120 7.58 -14.36 -0.85
CA ILE A 120 8.12 -13.33 0.03
C ILE A 120 8.56 -12.10 -0.78
N THR A 121 9.26 -12.31 -1.89
CA THR A 121 9.74 -11.24 -2.77
C THR A 121 8.58 -10.51 -3.45
N ASN A 122 7.63 -11.24 -4.03
CA ASN A 122 6.41 -10.67 -4.62
C ASN A 122 5.61 -9.88 -3.59
N THR A 123 5.42 -10.42 -2.39
CA THR A 123 4.72 -9.70 -1.30
C THR A 123 5.42 -8.40 -0.94
N LYS A 124 6.76 -8.35 -0.97
CA LYS A 124 7.54 -7.14 -0.69
C LYS A 124 7.45 -6.10 -1.83
N ASN A 125 7.28 -6.57 -3.06
CA ASN A 125 7.09 -5.70 -4.22
C ASN A 125 5.70 -5.05 -4.19
N ASP A 126 4.65 -5.82 -3.91
CA ASP A 126 3.27 -5.31 -3.96
C ASP A 126 2.85 -4.58 -2.69
N PHE A 127 3.45 -4.94 -1.54
CA PHE A 127 3.06 -4.43 -0.24
C PHE A 127 4.24 -3.86 0.55
N CYS A 128 3.92 -2.90 1.40
CA CYS A 128 4.82 -2.35 2.39
C CYS A 128 4.32 -2.66 3.81
N THR A 129 5.25 -2.70 4.76
CA THR A 129 4.88 -2.76 6.18
C THR A 129 4.26 -1.43 6.62
N VAL A 130 3.45 -1.46 7.68
CA VAL A 130 2.85 -0.23 8.25
C VAL A 130 3.89 0.85 8.56
N LYS A 131 5.09 0.46 8.98
CA LYS A 131 6.17 1.40 9.27
C LYS A 131 6.75 2.02 7.98
N GLU A 132 7.04 1.20 6.97
CA GLU A 132 7.53 1.69 5.67
C GLU A 132 6.51 2.61 5.01
N ALA A 133 5.23 2.19 4.99
CA ALA A 133 4.10 2.96 4.50
C ALA A 133 4.00 4.34 5.15
N TYR A 134 4.20 4.39 6.47
CA TYR A 134 4.19 5.64 7.22
C TYR A 134 5.36 6.55 6.86
N GLU A 135 6.59 6.02 6.81
CA GLU A 135 7.77 6.83 6.51
C GLU A 135 7.69 7.44 5.11
N GLU A 136 7.15 6.70 4.14
CA GLU A 136 6.90 7.18 2.79
C GLU A 136 5.85 8.28 2.78
N TYR A 137 4.66 8.02 3.35
CA TYR A 137 3.58 9.00 3.41
C TYR A 137 3.93 10.28 4.21
N LYS A 138 4.77 10.14 5.25
CA LYS A 138 5.21 11.26 6.09
C LYS A 138 6.06 12.27 5.30
N ARG A 139 6.77 11.85 4.25
CA ARG A 139 7.57 12.76 3.40
C ARG A 139 6.70 13.81 2.74
N ALA A 140 5.55 13.40 2.19
CA ALA A 140 4.55 14.30 1.62
C ALA A 140 3.61 14.93 2.68
N ASN A 141 3.41 14.26 3.82
CA ASN A 141 2.56 14.75 4.90
C ASN A 141 3.30 14.87 6.24
N PRO A 142 4.19 15.88 6.41
CA PRO A 142 5.08 15.96 7.58
C PRO A 142 4.36 16.14 8.92
N LYS A 143 3.09 16.55 8.89
CA LYS A 143 2.28 16.79 10.11
C LYS A 143 1.62 15.53 10.65
N ILE A 144 1.61 14.42 9.90
CA ILE A 144 1.03 13.17 10.39
C ILE A 144 1.98 12.48 11.37
N ASN A 145 1.47 12.09 12.52
CA ASN A 145 2.20 11.23 13.45
C ASN A 145 1.83 9.75 13.21
N PHE A 146 2.70 8.85 13.68
CA PHE A 146 2.55 7.41 13.45
C PHE A 146 1.23 6.85 14.01
N ARG A 147 0.80 7.30 15.19
CA ARG A 147 -0.46 6.85 15.80
C ARG A 147 -1.68 7.25 14.99
N ALA A 148 -1.71 8.46 14.44
CA ALA A 148 -2.76 8.93 13.56
C ALA A 148 -2.78 8.14 12.25
N PHE A 149 -1.61 7.78 11.70
CA PHE A 149 -1.51 6.91 10.53
C PHE A 149 -2.08 5.51 10.79
N ILE A 150 -1.72 4.90 11.91
CA ILE A 150 -2.33 3.62 12.35
C ILE A 150 -3.84 3.76 12.51
N GLY A 151 -4.31 4.83 13.15
CA GLY A 151 -5.74 5.09 13.31
C GLY A 151 -6.49 5.23 11.97
N ARG A 152 -5.83 5.71 10.92
CA ARG A 152 -6.40 5.76 9.56
C ARG A 152 -6.54 4.37 8.94
N ILE A 153 -5.58 3.48 9.20
CA ILE A 153 -5.65 2.07 8.80
C ILE A 153 -6.75 1.33 9.56
N GLU A 154 -6.84 1.53 10.87
CA GLU A 154 -7.87 0.91 11.73
C GLU A 154 -9.28 1.31 11.31
N LYS A 155 -9.48 2.59 10.91
CA LYS A 155 -10.76 3.11 10.42
C LYS A 155 -11.06 2.77 8.96
N GLY A 156 -10.19 2.03 8.28
CA GLY A 156 -10.37 1.65 6.87
C GLY A 156 -10.18 2.78 5.86
N SER A 157 -9.72 3.96 6.29
CA SER A 157 -9.44 5.09 5.38
C SER A 157 -8.16 4.89 4.56
N ILE A 158 -7.25 4.05 5.03
CA ILE A 158 -6.11 3.53 4.27
C ILE A 158 -6.32 2.02 4.14
N PRO A 159 -6.37 1.47 2.90
CA PRO A 159 -6.59 0.05 2.69
C PRO A 159 -5.44 -0.76 3.29
N SER A 160 -5.77 -1.87 3.93
CA SER A 160 -4.75 -2.77 4.48
C SER A 160 -5.24 -4.21 4.48
N VAL A 161 -4.29 -5.13 4.39
CA VAL A 161 -4.54 -6.57 4.42
C VAL A 161 -3.69 -7.21 5.51
N LYS A 162 -4.21 -8.26 6.13
CA LYS A 162 -3.49 -9.04 7.14
C LYS A 162 -3.05 -10.35 6.52
N PHE A 163 -1.74 -10.54 6.37
CA PHE A 163 -1.14 -11.79 5.92
C PHE A 163 -0.47 -12.46 7.12
N GLY A 164 -0.97 -13.63 7.51
CA GLY A 164 -0.59 -14.27 8.77
C GLY A 164 -0.79 -13.33 9.97
N THR A 165 0.30 -13.01 10.67
CA THR A 165 0.28 -12.09 11.83
C THR A 165 0.55 -10.64 11.47
N ARG A 166 0.94 -10.34 10.23
CA ARG A 166 1.39 -9.01 9.81
C ARG A 166 0.29 -8.27 9.07
N ARG A 167 0.13 -6.99 9.40
CA ARG A 167 -0.67 -6.06 8.60
C ARG A 167 0.24 -5.38 7.59
N LEU A 168 -0.20 -5.38 6.34
CA LEU A 168 0.50 -4.82 5.20
C LEU A 168 -0.41 -3.84 4.48
N VAL A 169 0.20 -2.86 3.82
CA VAL A 169 -0.48 -1.84 3.04
C VAL A 169 -0.06 -2.00 1.58
N PRO A 170 -1.00 -2.02 0.62
CA PRO A 170 -0.65 -2.04 -0.80
C PRO A 170 0.21 -0.82 -1.14
N ARG A 171 1.29 -0.99 -1.91
CA ARG A 171 2.16 0.15 -2.27
C ARG A 171 1.45 1.19 -3.10
N GLU A 172 0.64 0.77 -4.06
CA GLU A 172 -0.21 1.64 -4.88
C GLU A 172 -1.08 2.56 -4.02
N ALA A 173 -1.56 2.07 -2.86
CA ALA A 173 -2.34 2.88 -1.94
C ALA A 173 -1.51 4.02 -1.33
N ILE A 174 -0.24 3.76 -1.00
CA ILE A 174 0.67 4.76 -0.42
C ILE A 174 1.15 5.75 -1.47
N GLU A 175 1.48 5.28 -2.66
CA GLU A 175 1.82 6.12 -3.80
C GLU A 175 0.70 7.12 -4.09
N ALA A 176 -0.53 6.64 -4.26
CA ALA A 176 -1.68 7.51 -4.49
C ALA A 176 -1.91 8.49 -3.33
N LEU A 177 -1.82 8.04 -2.07
CA LEU A 177 -1.96 8.93 -0.91
C LEU A 177 -0.89 10.02 -0.85
N THR A 178 0.33 9.70 -1.26
CA THR A 178 1.45 10.64 -1.35
C THR A 178 1.15 11.69 -2.42
N HIS A 179 0.78 11.24 -3.62
CA HIS A 179 0.32 12.10 -4.71
C HIS A 179 -0.84 13.02 -4.32
N ILE A 180 -1.84 12.50 -3.61
CA ILE A 180 -2.97 13.30 -3.09
C ILE A 180 -2.49 14.34 -2.07
N SER A 181 -1.50 13.99 -1.25
CA SER A 181 -0.97 14.92 -0.23
C SER A 181 -0.22 16.09 -0.86
N ASP A 182 0.41 15.87 -2.01
CA ASP A 182 1.19 16.87 -2.73
C ASP A 182 0.31 17.76 -3.62
N ASN A 183 -0.65 17.18 -4.33
CA ASN A 183 -1.41 17.89 -5.37
C ASN A 183 -2.83 18.30 -4.98
N TYR A 184 -3.32 17.86 -3.81
CA TYR A 184 -4.68 18.15 -3.36
C TYR A 184 -4.74 18.82 -1.99
N HIS A 185 -5.74 19.69 -1.85
CA HIS A 185 -6.10 20.31 -0.60
C HIS A 185 -7.30 19.61 0.04
N SER A 186 -7.18 19.24 1.31
CA SER A 186 -8.37 18.94 2.12
C SER A 186 -9.25 20.18 2.23
N VAL A 187 -10.55 20.00 2.52
CA VAL A 187 -11.49 21.12 2.76
C VAL A 187 -10.93 22.17 3.73
N SER A 188 -10.29 21.71 4.81
CA SER A 188 -9.69 22.62 5.80
C SER A 188 -8.51 23.41 5.24
N GLN A 189 -7.70 22.82 4.36
CA GLN A 189 -6.59 23.51 3.69
C GLN A 189 -7.12 24.48 2.63
N ALA A 190 -8.07 24.05 1.79
CA ALA A 190 -8.67 24.91 0.77
C ALA A 190 -9.32 26.17 1.36
N ILE A 191 -10.04 26.05 2.48
CA ILE A 191 -10.61 27.21 3.19
C ILE A 191 -9.52 28.13 3.74
N LYS A 192 -8.39 27.58 4.22
CA LYS A 192 -7.26 28.40 4.67
C LYS A 192 -6.65 29.17 3.50
N GLU A 193 -6.52 28.55 2.34
CA GLU A 193 -5.98 29.19 1.14
C GLU A 193 -6.89 30.33 0.68
N LEU A 194 -8.20 30.09 0.56
CA LEU A 194 -9.18 31.13 0.25
C LEU A 194 -9.10 32.32 1.23
N ARG A 195 -8.88 32.07 2.52
CA ARG A 195 -8.74 33.14 3.52
C ARG A 195 -7.47 33.96 3.35
N LYS A 196 -6.35 33.35 2.94
CA LYS A 196 -5.11 34.08 2.64
C LYS A 196 -5.32 35.07 1.51
N GLU A 197 -6.07 34.67 0.49
CA GLU A 197 -6.51 35.50 -0.64
C GLU A 197 -7.65 36.48 -0.28
N GLY A 198 -7.96 36.61 1.02
CA GLY A 198 -8.99 37.53 1.52
C GLY A 198 -10.43 37.09 1.28
N ILE A 199 -10.68 35.87 0.78
CA ILE A 199 -12.02 35.32 0.54
C ILE A 199 -12.54 34.67 1.83
N LYS A 200 -13.49 35.34 2.48
CA LYS A 200 -14.11 34.86 3.74
C LYS A 200 -15.29 33.95 3.45
N ILE A 201 -15.08 32.64 3.49
CA ILE A 201 -16.15 31.64 3.40
C ILE A 201 -16.25 30.78 4.68
N LYS A 202 -17.48 30.55 5.14
CA LYS A 202 -17.77 29.60 6.23
C LYS A 202 -17.65 28.17 5.71
N ARG A 203 -17.17 27.24 6.55
CA ARG A 203 -17.01 25.82 6.19
C ARG A 203 -18.28 25.20 5.63
N ASN A 204 -19.41 25.35 6.32
CA ASN A 204 -20.69 24.79 5.87
C ASN A 204 -21.19 25.39 4.54
N ALA A 205 -20.78 26.62 4.20
CA ALA A 205 -21.10 27.21 2.91
C ALA A 205 -20.23 26.62 1.80
N PHE A 206 -18.95 26.37 2.09
CA PHE A 206 -18.02 25.71 1.17
C PHE A 206 -18.41 24.26 0.92
N GLU A 207 -18.71 23.49 1.97
CA GLU A 207 -19.15 22.09 1.84
C GLU A 207 -20.45 21.97 1.03
N ARG A 208 -21.42 22.89 1.20
CA ARG A 208 -22.62 22.94 0.35
C ARG A 208 -22.33 23.19 -1.13
N ARG A 209 -21.22 23.85 -1.48
CA ARG A 209 -20.82 24.02 -2.89
C ARG A 209 -20.25 22.72 -3.45
N LEU A 210 -19.51 21.96 -2.65
CA LEU A 210 -19.05 20.61 -3.00
C LEU A 210 -20.25 19.66 -3.18
N ASP A 211 -21.21 19.67 -2.25
CA ASP A 211 -22.41 18.83 -2.30
C ASP A 211 -23.26 19.09 -3.55
N ARG A 212 -23.30 20.36 -3.99
CA ARG A 212 -24.05 20.80 -5.18
C ARG A 212 -23.26 20.63 -6.49
N GLY A 213 -22.10 19.95 -6.46
CA GLY A 213 -21.27 19.72 -7.63
C GLY A 213 -20.70 21.00 -8.26
N ARG A 214 -20.60 22.11 -7.51
CA ARG A 214 -20.09 23.39 -8.05
C ARG A 214 -18.57 23.48 -8.03
N ILE A 215 -17.94 22.68 -7.16
CA ILE A 215 -16.50 22.56 -7.03
C ILE A 215 -16.19 21.06 -7.19
N PRO A 216 -15.53 20.66 -8.27
CA PRO A 216 -15.01 19.32 -8.47
C PRO A 216 -14.16 18.89 -7.27
N HIS A 217 -14.35 17.65 -6.82
CA HIS A 217 -13.62 17.11 -5.68
C HIS A 217 -13.62 15.59 -5.71
N VAL A 218 -12.63 15.01 -5.01
CA VAL A 218 -12.50 13.57 -4.86
C VAL A 218 -12.73 13.17 -3.40
N LYS A 219 -13.49 12.10 -3.16
CA LYS A 219 -13.70 11.54 -1.82
C LYS A 219 -12.79 10.32 -1.61
N ILE A 220 -11.92 10.39 -0.60
CA ILE A 220 -10.89 9.39 -0.32
C ILE A 220 -10.87 9.15 1.19
N GLY A 221 -11.06 7.89 1.60
CA GLY A 221 -11.07 7.52 3.02
C GLY A 221 -12.08 8.31 3.86
N GLY A 222 -13.23 8.67 3.29
CA GLY A 222 -14.27 9.47 3.94
C GLY A 222 -14.02 10.99 3.95
N ARG A 223 -12.90 11.47 3.39
CA ARG A 223 -12.54 12.90 3.33
C ARG A 223 -12.61 13.43 1.90
N ARG A 224 -12.91 14.71 1.75
CA ARG A 224 -12.94 15.40 0.46
C ARG A 224 -11.64 16.15 0.21
N PHE A 225 -11.11 15.99 -0.98
CA PHE A 225 -9.89 16.60 -1.48
C PHE A 225 -10.19 17.34 -2.79
N ILE A 226 -9.54 18.48 -2.98
CA ILE A 226 -9.76 19.38 -4.10
C ILE A 226 -8.40 19.60 -4.76
N HIS A 227 -8.31 19.32 -6.06
CA HIS A 227 -7.06 19.49 -6.81
C HIS A 227 -6.59 20.95 -6.74
N GLU A 228 -5.27 21.16 -6.76
CA GLU A 228 -4.69 22.49 -6.67
C GLU A 228 -5.22 23.43 -7.78
N ASP A 229 -5.34 22.95 -9.01
CA ASP A 229 -5.81 23.77 -10.14
C ASP A 229 -7.28 24.16 -10.02
N VAL A 230 -8.12 23.24 -9.54
CA VAL A 230 -9.54 23.51 -9.22
C VAL A 230 -9.63 24.61 -8.14
N LEU A 231 -8.73 24.59 -7.15
CA LEU A 231 -8.67 25.61 -6.11
C LEU A 231 -8.17 26.96 -6.66
N LYS A 232 -7.16 26.97 -7.54
CA LYS A 232 -6.67 28.17 -8.22
C LYS A 232 -7.76 28.84 -9.06
N GLU A 233 -8.51 28.07 -9.85
CA GLU A 233 -9.64 28.59 -10.62
C GLU A 233 -10.72 29.19 -9.70
N LEU A 234 -11.04 28.49 -8.61
CA LEU A 234 -12.01 28.97 -7.61
C LEU A 234 -11.58 30.30 -7.00
N VAL A 235 -10.31 30.43 -6.59
CA VAL A 235 -9.74 31.69 -6.07
C VAL A 235 -9.87 32.79 -7.12
N GLY A 236 -9.47 32.53 -8.37
CA GLY A 236 -9.53 33.49 -9.46
C GLY A 236 -10.97 33.98 -9.73
N LYS A 237 -11.94 33.07 -9.79
CA LYS A 237 -13.36 33.40 -9.98
C LYS A 237 -13.93 34.20 -8.80
N GLU A 238 -13.57 33.85 -7.56
CA GLU A 238 -14.00 34.58 -6.36
C GLU A 238 -13.41 36.00 -6.28
N LEU A 239 -12.12 36.18 -6.60
CA LEU A 239 -11.48 37.50 -6.62
C LEU A 239 -12.09 38.44 -7.65
N ARG A 240 -12.45 37.93 -8.85
CA ARG A 240 -13.11 38.71 -9.89
C ARG A 240 -14.51 39.21 -9.50
N LEU A 241 -15.21 38.50 -8.62
CA LEU A 241 -16.54 38.88 -8.13
C LEU A 241 -16.50 39.93 -7.02
N LYS A 242 -15.33 40.12 -6.41
CA LYS A 242 -15.09 41.11 -5.36
C LYS A 242 -14.73 42.49 -5.93
N LYS A 243 -14.18 42.53 -7.14
CA LYS A 243 -13.98 43.73 -7.94
C LYS A 243 -15.30 44.15 -8.58
#